data_AF-K1U797-F1
#
_entry.id   AF-K1U797-F1
#
_cell.length_a   1.000
_cell.length_b   1.000
_cell.length_c   1.000
_cell.angle_alpha   90.00
_cell.angle_beta   90.00
_cell.angle_gamma   90.00
#
_symmetry.space_group_name_H-M   'P 1'
#
loop_
_entity.id
_entity.type
_entity.pdbx_description
1 polymer ?
#
loop_
_entity_poly.entity_id
_entity_poly.type
_entity_poly.pdbx_seq_one_letter_code
_entity_poly.pdbx_strand_id
1 'polypeptide(L)'
;QKLVRKGLVYPCFCSRSQLHAADAPHRSDGKVVYAGTCRNLTPEEIVLRTARRKPAWRVMVPDETISFVDGHMGPYAENLAQDCGDFYLRRADGVFAYQLAVVVDDALMGVTQVVRGADLLSSTPRQLWLYRELGLPAPEFYHMPLLLAVDGRRLSKRDGDESLEHLQARYTPEQIIGRLAYACGLQNAPDPRTPAELADGFSWQRVPQNDIILPEGLF
;
A
#
# COMPACT_ATOMS: atom_id res chain seq x y z
N GLN A 1 -21.30 -1.67 -5.83
CA GLN A 1 -22.68 -1.13 -6.00
C GLN A 1 -22.77 0.34 -5.59
N LYS A 2 -22.40 0.74 -4.35
CA LYS A 2 -22.42 2.15 -3.91
C LYS A 2 -21.72 3.13 -4.87
N LEU A 3 -20.45 2.88 -5.20
CA LEU A 3 -19.67 3.74 -6.13
C LEU A 3 -20.27 3.83 -7.53
N VAL A 4 -20.86 2.74 -8.03
CA VAL A 4 -21.54 2.70 -9.34
C VAL A 4 -22.77 3.61 -9.32
N ARG A 5 -23.59 3.56 -8.25
CA ARG A 5 -24.76 4.43 -8.10
C ARG A 5 -24.39 5.91 -7.99
N LYS A 6 -23.18 6.22 -7.52
CA LYS A 6 -22.62 7.58 -7.50
C LYS A 6 -22.06 8.04 -8.85
N GLY A 7 -22.09 7.20 -9.89
CA GLY A 7 -21.53 7.52 -11.21
C GLY A 7 -20.00 7.56 -11.23
N LEU A 8 -19.33 7.02 -10.22
CA LEU A 8 -17.87 7.10 -10.07
C LEU A 8 -17.12 5.95 -10.77
N VAL A 9 -17.80 5.01 -11.41
CA VAL A 9 -17.17 3.78 -11.91
C VAL A 9 -17.40 3.65 -13.41
N TYR A 10 -16.33 3.38 -14.15
CA TYR A 10 -16.38 3.23 -15.60
C TYR A 10 -15.50 2.07 -16.10
N PRO A 11 -15.84 1.46 -17.25
CA PRO A 11 -15.05 0.39 -17.84
C PRO A 11 -13.79 0.95 -18.53
N CYS A 12 -12.67 0.29 -18.29
CA CYS A 12 -11.39 0.57 -18.92
C CYS A 12 -10.96 -0.60 -19.80
N PHE A 13 -10.64 -0.29 -21.07
CA PHE A 13 -10.20 -1.27 -22.07
C PHE A 13 -8.72 -1.14 -22.42
N CYS A 14 -7.98 -0.25 -21.76
CA CYS A 14 -6.55 -0.05 -22.01
C CYS A 14 -5.74 -1.32 -21.71
N SER A 15 -4.80 -1.68 -22.58
CA SER A 15 -3.76 -2.68 -22.27
C SER A 15 -2.69 -2.08 -21.35
N ARG A 16 -1.88 -2.94 -20.69
CA ARG A 16 -0.71 -2.47 -19.95
C ARG A 16 0.26 -1.67 -20.83
N SER A 17 0.50 -2.13 -22.05
CA SER A 17 1.35 -1.41 -23.01
C SER A 17 0.85 0.00 -23.32
N GLN A 18 -0.47 0.19 -23.47
CA GLN A 18 -1.07 1.50 -23.69
C GLN A 18 -0.98 2.42 -22.46
N LEU A 19 -0.94 1.86 -21.25
CA LEU A 19 -0.78 2.62 -20.01
C LEU A 19 0.66 3.11 -19.82
N HIS A 20 1.65 2.35 -20.27
CA HIS A 20 3.07 2.73 -20.18
C HIS A 20 3.56 3.60 -21.33
N ALA A 21 2.88 3.56 -22.49
CA ALA A 21 3.23 4.36 -23.67
C ALA A 21 2.60 5.77 -23.69
N ALA A 22 1.67 6.05 -22.77
CA ALA A 22 1.17 7.40 -22.56
C ALA A 22 2.19 8.16 -21.70
N ASP A 23 2.64 9.33 -22.15
CA ASP A 23 3.55 10.26 -21.47
C ASP A 23 2.96 10.79 -20.14
N ALA A 24 2.72 9.89 -19.19
CA ALA A 24 2.34 10.28 -17.84
C ALA A 24 3.61 10.77 -17.13
N PRO A 25 3.56 11.92 -16.45
CA PRO A 25 4.69 12.41 -15.67
C PRO A 25 5.13 11.32 -14.69
N HIS A 26 6.34 10.79 -14.90
CA HIS A 26 6.95 9.85 -13.99
C HIS A 26 7.24 10.58 -12.68
N ARG A 27 6.54 10.23 -11.59
CA ARG A 27 7.01 10.59 -10.24
C ARG A 27 8.31 9.82 -9.98
N SER A 28 9.10 10.28 -9.01
CA SER A 28 10.37 9.66 -8.60
C SER A 28 10.24 8.18 -8.19
N ASP A 29 9.03 7.67 -7.97
CA ASP A 29 8.70 6.28 -7.69
C ASP A 29 8.26 5.45 -8.92
N GLY A 30 8.30 6.03 -10.13
CA GLY A 30 7.97 5.35 -11.39
C GLY A 30 6.47 5.12 -11.62
N LYS A 31 5.58 5.70 -10.81
CA LYS A 31 4.12 5.53 -11.00
C LYS A 31 3.61 6.38 -12.17
N VAL A 32 2.87 5.71 -13.06
CA VAL A 32 2.15 6.32 -14.19
C VAL A 32 0.75 6.68 -13.74
N VAL A 33 0.45 7.98 -13.72
CA VAL A 33 -0.89 8.52 -13.49
C VAL A 33 -1.75 8.23 -14.72
N TYR A 34 -2.91 7.60 -14.53
CA TYR A 34 -3.77 7.25 -15.65
C TYR A 34 -4.40 8.50 -16.28
N ALA A 35 -4.17 8.72 -17.57
CA ALA A 35 -4.66 9.88 -18.32
C ALA A 35 -6.19 9.92 -18.56
N GLY A 36 -6.98 8.99 -17.99
CA GLY A 36 -8.43 9.01 -18.14
C GLY A 36 -8.95 8.61 -19.52
N THR A 37 -8.17 7.91 -20.35
CA THR A 37 -8.50 7.61 -21.76
C THR A 37 -9.87 6.97 -21.97
N CYS A 38 -10.36 6.17 -21.03
CA CYS A 38 -11.67 5.51 -21.11
C CYS A 38 -12.78 6.21 -20.29
N ARG A 39 -12.51 7.37 -19.69
CA ARG A 39 -13.43 8.06 -18.76
C ARG A 39 -14.72 8.52 -19.44
N ASN A 40 -14.63 8.93 -20.69
CA ASN A 40 -15.73 9.56 -21.44
C ASN A 40 -16.21 8.69 -22.63
N LEU A 41 -16.05 7.37 -22.56
CA LEU A 41 -16.54 6.49 -23.64
C LEU A 41 -18.07 6.57 -23.75
N THR A 42 -18.58 6.63 -24.97
CA THR A 42 -20.03 6.57 -25.21
C THR A 42 -20.56 5.15 -24.96
N PRO A 43 -21.88 4.99 -24.71
CA PRO A 43 -22.49 3.67 -24.59
C PRO A 43 -22.18 2.75 -25.79
N GLU A 44 -22.18 3.30 -27.01
CA GLU A 44 -21.88 2.57 -28.25
C GLU A 44 -20.43 2.10 -28.29
N GLU A 45 -19.48 2.95 -27.87
CA GLU A 45 -18.08 2.58 -27.78
C GLU A 45 -17.84 1.48 -26.73
N ILE A 46 -18.53 1.55 -25.59
CA ILE A 46 -18.46 0.53 -24.54
C ILE A 46 -18.97 -0.80 -25.07
N VAL A 47 -20.10 -0.84 -25.78
CA VAL A 47 -20.65 -2.05 -26.40
C VAL A 47 -19.65 -2.64 -27.39
N LEU A 48 -19.14 -1.82 -28.32
CA LEU A 48 -18.19 -2.26 -29.34
C LEU A 48 -16.90 -2.84 -28.74
N ARG A 49 -16.36 -2.20 -27.70
CA ARG A 49 -15.12 -2.66 -27.05
C ARG A 49 -15.35 -3.88 -26.17
N THR A 50 -16.49 -3.99 -25.51
CA THR A 50 -16.86 -5.16 -24.70
C THR A 50 -16.97 -6.42 -25.55
N ALA A 51 -17.48 -6.31 -26.77
CA ALA A 51 -17.53 -7.41 -27.73
C ALA A 51 -16.14 -7.98 -28.08
N ARG A 52 -15.08 -7.18 -27.94
CA ARG A 52 -13.70 -7.57 -28.25
C ARG A 52 -12.92 -8.06 -27.04
N ARG A 53 -13.16 -7.49 -25.85
CA ARG A 53 -12.46 -7.88 -24.61
C ARG A 53 -13.23 -7.48 -23.37
N LYS A 54 -13.03 -8.24 -22.29
CA LYS A 54 -13.54 -7.88 -20.95
C LYS A 54 -12.85 -6.60 -20.44
N PRO A 55 -13.60 -5.61 -19.93
CA PRO A 55 -13.00 -4.43 -19.32
C PRO A 55 -12.48 -4.73 -17.92
N ALA A 56 -11.50 -3.95 -17.49
CA ALA A 56 -11.29 -3.71 -16.06
C ALA A 56 -12.18 -2.53 -15.63
N TRP A 57 -12.40 -2.36 -14.34
CA TRP A 57 -13.22 -1.29 -13.78
C TRP A 57 -12.35 -0.33 -12.98
N ARG A 58 -12.41 0.94 -13.33
CA ARG A 58 -11.72 2.01 -12.62
C ARG A 58 -12.70 2.87 -11.84
N VAL A 59 -12.19 3.54 -10.82
CA VAL A 59 -12.91 4.61 -10.14
C VAL A 59 -12.42 5.96 -10.62
N MET A 60 -13.36 6.83 -10.93
CA MET A 60 -13.16 8.23 -11.25
C MET A 60 -12.86 8.99 -9.96
N VAL A 61 -11.64 9.48 -9.83
CA VAL A 61 -11.23 10.25 -8.64
C VAL A 61 -11.44 11.76 -8.87
N PRO A 62 -11.74 12.52 -7.80
CA PRO A 62 -11.80 13.97 -7.87
C PRO A 62 -10.40 14.59 -7.93
N ASP A 63 -10.32 15.84 -8.40
CA ASP A 63 -9.14 16.70 -8.19
C ASP A 63 -9.20 17.26 -6.77
N GLU A 64 -8.73 16.46 -5.82
CA GLU A 64 -8.83 16.73 -4.39
C GLU A 64 -7.58 16.22 -3.68
N THR A 65 -7.04 17.06 -2.80
CA THR A 65 -5.96 16.67 -1.88
C THR A 65 -6.54 15.97 -0.66
N ILE A 66 -6.16 14.71 -0.46
CA ILE A 66 -6.48 13.96 0.74
C ILE A 66 -5.25 13.95 1.63
N SER A 67 -5.39 14.52 2.82
CA SER A 67 -4.34 14.56 3.85
C SER A 67 -4.73 13.75 5.08
N PHE A 68 -3.72 13.26 5.79
CA PHE A 68 -3.87 12.63 7.10
C PHE A 68 -2.59 12.80 7.91
N VAL A 69 -2.67 12.54 9.21
CA VAL A 69 -1.50 12.44 10.08
C VAL A 69 -1.28 10.97 10.37
N ASP A 70 -0.19 10.40 9.85
CA ASP A 70 0.23 9.06 10.19
C ASP A 70 0.72 9.03 11.64
N GLY A 71 0.35 7.98 12.37
CA GLY A 71 0.72 7.83 13.78
C GLY A 71 2.22 7.62 14.01
N HIS A 72 3.00 7.30 12.96
CA HIS A 72 4.45 7.18 13.03
C HIS A 72 5.20 8.09 12.04
N MET A 73 4.76 8.15 10.78
CA MET A 73 5.42 8.93 9.72
C MET A 73 5.05 10.41 9.72
N GLY A 74 4.06 10.83 10.53
CA GLY A 74 3.62 12.21 10.62
C GLY A 74 2.71 12.67 9.46
N PRO A 75 2.57 13.99 9.22
CA PRO A 75 1.66 14.53 8.21
C PRO A 75 2.00 14.07 6.79
N TYR A 76 0.98 13.64 6.04
CA TYR A 76 1.11 13.21 4.65
C TYR A 76 -0.10 13.64 3.81
N ALA A 77 0.11 13.94 2.53
CA ALA A 77 -0.95 14.33 1.60
C ALA A 77 -0.62 13.94 0.15
N GLU A 78 -1.65 13.55 -0.60
CA GLU A 78 -1.59 13.42 -2.07
C GLU A 78 -2.86 13.99 -2.69
N ASN A 79 -2.72 14.61 -3.86
CA ASN A 79 -3.84 14.94 -4.72
C ASN A 79 -4.24 13.71 -5.56
N LEU A 80 -5.49 13.28 -5.47
CA LEU A 80 -5.92 12.05 -6.13
C LEU A 80 -5.83 12.12 -7.66
N ALA A 81 -6.21 13.23 -8.29
CA ALA A 81 -6.15 13.35 -9.75
C ALA A 81 -4.70 13.45 -10.25
N GLN A 82 -3.87 14.23 -9.56
CA GLN A 82 -2.53 14.59 -10.01
C GLN A 82 -1.47 13.54 -9.62
N ASP A 83 -1.57 12.96 -8.43
CA ASP A 83 -0.57 12.04 -7.90
C ASP A 83 -0.94 10.56 -8.09
N CYS A 84 -2.24 10.25 -8.25
CA CYS A 84 -2.73 8.87 -8.33
C CYS A 84 -3.34 8.54 -9.71
N GLY A 85 -4.28 9.37 -10.15
CA GLY A 85 -5.19 9.09 -11.25
C GLY A 85 -6.25 8.03 -10.92
N ASP A 86 -7.19 7.85 -11.84
CA ASP A 86 -8.27 6.88 -11.70
C ASP A 86 -7.70 5.46 -11.57
N PHE A 87 -7.84 4.82 -10.41
CA PHE A 87 -7.25 3.52 -10.13
C PHE A 87 -8.25 2.37 -10.30
N TYR A 88 -7.75 1.14 -10.42
CA TYR A 88 -8.60 -0.03 -10.57
C TYR A 88 -9.39 -0.34 -9.29
N LEU A 89 -10.67 -0.64 -9.44
CA LEU A 89 -11.49 -1.31 -8.42
C LEU A 89 -11.56 -2.82 -8.67
N ARG A 90 -11.61 -3.23 -9.94
CA ARG A 90 -11.72 -4.63 -10.34
C ARG A 90 -10.97 -4.87 -11.65
N ARG A 91 -10.14 -5.89 -11.69
CA ARG A 91 -9.40 -6.31 -12.89
C ARG A 91 -10.32 -7.00 -13.89
N ALA A 92 -9.85 -7.14 -15.13
CA ALA A 92 -10.61 -7.78 -16.21
C ALA A 92 -10.85 -9.29 -16.01
N ASP A 93 -10.01 -9.94 -15.21
CA ASP A 93 -10.19 -11.33 -14.76
C ASP A 93 -11.22 -11.46 -13.64
N GLY A 94 -11.76 -10.34 -13.14
CA GLY A 94 -12.80 -10.32 -12.12
C GLY A 94 -12.29 -10.17 -10.68
N VAL A 95 -10.98 -10.14 -10.45
CA VAL A 95 -10.40 -9.96 -9.11
C VAL A 95 -10.50 -8.50 -8.67
N PHE A 96 -10.96 -8.26 -7.44
CA PHE A 96 -10.98 -6.91 -6.86
C PHE A 96 -9.55 -6.41 -6.59
N ALA A 97 -9.31 -5.14 -6.88
CA ALA A 97 -8.01 -4.52 -6.67
C ALA A 97 -7.79 -4.22 -5.18
N TYR A 98 -6.52 -4.22 -4.77
CA TYR A 98 -6.09 -4.02 -3.38
C TYR A 98 -6.79 -2.84 -2.69
N GLN A 99 -6.86 -1.67 -3.35
CA GLN A 99 -7.44 -0.46 -2.75
C GLN A 99 -8.89 -0.64 -2.29
N LEU A 100 -9.72 -1.36 -3.07
CA LEU A 100 -11.11 -1.60 -2.69
C LEU A 100 -11.24 -2.77 -1.71
N ALA A 101 -10.51 -3.85 -1.95
CA ALA A 101 -10.59 -5.06 -1.13
C ALA A 101 -10.26 -4.75 0.34
N VAL A 102 -9.10 -4.11 0.58
CA VAL A 102 -8.64 -3.81 1.94
C VAL A 102 -9.58 -2.87 2.69
N VAL A 103 -10.08 -1.81 2.04
CA VAL A 103 -11.01 -0.85 2.66
C VAL A 103 -12.31 -1.52 3.10
N VAL A 104 -12.83 -2.44 2.29
CA VAL A 104 -14.06 -3.15 2.61
C VAL A 104 -13.80 -4.17 3.72
N ASP A 105 -12.73 -4.95 3.62
CA ASP A 105 -12.42 -6.01 4.58
C ASP A 105 -12.08 -5.43 5.96
N ASP A 106 -11.22 -4.40 6.04
CA ASP A 106 -10.88 -3.70 7.29
C ASP A 106 -12.14 -3.17 7.99
N ALA A 107 -13.04 -2.51 7.25
CA ALA A 107 -14.28 -1.97 7.79
C ALA A 107 -15.22 -3.08 8.30
N LEU A 108 -15.33 -4.20 7.57
CA LEU A 108 -16.17 -5.33 7.96
C LEU A 108 -15.61 -6.09 9.16
N MET A 109 -14.29 -6.14 9.29
CA MET A 109 -13.59 -6.77 10.41
C MET A 109 -13.49 -5.86 11.64
N GLY A 110 -13.84 -4.58 11.52
CA GLY A 110 -13.75 -3.61 12.61
C GLY A 110 -12.31 -3.24 12.96
N VAL A 111 -11.41 -3.23 11.98
CA VAL A 111 -10.01 -2.80 12.17
C VAL A 111 -10.01 -1.34 12.60
N THR A 112 -9.35 -1.05 13.72
CA THR A 112 -9.22 0.31 14.26
C THR A 112 -7.86 0.93 13.99
N GLN A 113 -6.82 0.11 13.82
CA GLN A 113 -5.45 0.54 13.54
C GLN A 113 -4.83 -0.35 12.46
N VAL A 114 -4.32 0.26 11.40
CA VAL A 114 -3.59 -0.40 10.34
C VAL A 114 -2.10 -0.11 10.50
N VAL A 115 -1.32 -1.14 10.79
CA VAL A 115 0.14 -1.08 10.85
C VAL A 115 0.72 -1.82 9.63
N ARG A 116 1.46 -1.12 8.77
CA ARG A 116 2.03 -1.69 7.54
C ARG A 116 3.32 -0.99 7.10
N GLY A 117 4.03 -1.51 6.10
CA GLY A 117 5.26 -0.91 5.60
C GLY A 117 5.05 0.45 4.92
N ALA A 118 6.04 1.34 5.02
CA ALA A 118 6.03 2.70 4.46
C ALA A 118 5.98 2.74 2.92
N ASP A 119 6.28 1.62 2.25
CA ASP A 119 6.04 1.45 0.82
C ASP A 119 4.55 1.60 0.44
N LEU A 120 3.64 1.39 1.40
CA LEU A 120 2.20 1.57 1.23
C LEU A 120 1.67 2.93 1.69
N LEU A 121 2.53 3.85 2.17
CA LEU A 121 2.11 5.18 2.68
C LEU A 121 1.27 5.96 1.66
N SER A 122 1.75 6.00 0.42
CA SER A 122 1.04 6.64 -0.71
C SER A 122 -0.32 5.99 -1.04
N SER A 123 -0.62 4.78 -0.57
CA SER A 123 -1.95 4.16 -0.78
C SER A 123 -3.03 4.71 0.15
N THR A 124 -2.63 5.28 1.28
CA THR A 124 -3.56 5.72 2.33
C THR A 124 -4.52 6.82 1.85
N PRO A 125 -4.09 7.88 1.12
CA PRO A 125 -5.00 8.89 0.57
C PRO A 125 -6.14 8.30 -0.26
N ARG A 126 -5.82 7.32 -1.13
CA ARG A 126 -6.82 6.61 -1.98
C ARG A 126 -7.80 5.79 -1.14
N GLN A 127 -7.31 5.15 -0.08
CA GLN A 127 -8.12 4.32 0.82
C GLN A 127 -9.04 5.19 1.68
N LEU A 128 -8.52 6.26 2.28
CA LEU A 128 -9.31 7.24 3.04
C LEU A 128 -10.45 7.83 2.21
N TRP A 129 -10.17 8.15 0.94
CA TRP A 129 -11.20 8.58 0.01
C TRP A 129 -12.27 7.50 -0.23
N LEU A 130 -11.87 6.23 -0.43
CA LEU A 130 -12.82 5.13 -0.55
C LEU A 130 -13.65 4.90 0.71
N TYR A 131 -13.05 4.96 1.90
CA TYR A 131 -13.77 4.89 3.18
C TYR A 131 -14.88 5.93 3.22
N ARG A 132 -14.53 7.20 2.91
CA ARG A 132 -15.49 8.31 2.82
C ARG A 132 -16.58 8.04 1.79
N GLU A 133 -16.24 7.64 0.58
CA GLU A 133 -17.22 7.42 -0.49
C GLU A 133 -18.14 6.22 -0.23
N LEU A 134 -17.68 5.23 0.53
CA LEU A 134 -18.46 4.06 0.91
C LEU A 134 -19.26 4.28 2.21
N GLY A 135 -18.99 5.37 2.95
CA GLY A 135 -19.56 5.63 4.26
C GLY A 135 -19.12 4.59 5.29
N LEU A 136 -17.84 4.22 5.25
CA LEU A 136 -17.23 3.24 6.14
C LEU A 136 -16.31 3.96 7.14
N PRO A 137 -16.18 3.50 8.40
CA PRO A 137 -15.24 4.06 9.36
C PRO A 137 -13.81 3.78 8.90
N ALA A 138 -12.97 4.81 8.86
CA ALA A 138 -11.55 4.66 8.56
C ALA A 138 -10.76 4.35 9.85
N PRO A 139 -9.78 3.43 9.80
CA PRO A 139 -8.86 3.19 10.91
C PRO A 139 -7.82 4.31 11.02
N GLU A 140 -7.11 4.33 12.14
CA GLU A 140 -5.83 5.03 12.24
C GLU A 140 -4.77 4.28 11.42
N PHE A 141 -3.82 5.03 10.85
CA PHE A 141 -2.73 4.46 10.06
C PHE A 141 -1.39 4.72 10.73
N TYR A 142 -0.56 3.67 10.74
CA TYR A 142 0.83 3.71 11.18
C TYR A 142 1.67 3.01 10.12
N HIS A 143 2.69 3.70 9.62
CA HIS A 143 3.58 3.13 8.62
C HIS A 143 4.97 2.87 9.20
N MET A 144 5.41 1.60 9.14
CA MET A 144 6.72 1.15 9.59
C MET A 144 7.78 1.44 8.51
N PRO A 145 8.96 2.01 8.84
CA PRO A 145 10.05 2.14 7.89
C PRO A 145 10.46 0.81 7.28
N LEU A 146 11.08 0.86 6.11
CA LEU A 146 11.55 -0.34 5.44
C LEU A 146 12.86 -0.82 6.05
N LEU A 147 13.05 -2.14 6.05
CA LEU A 147 14.34 -2.75 6.34
C LEU A 147 15.19 -2.75 5.06
N LEU A 148 16.42 -2.28 5.20
CA LEU A 148 17.42 -2.25 4.14
C LEU A 148 18.60 -3.16 4.52
N ALA A 149 19.21 -3.77 3.52
CA ALA A 149 20.48 -4.48 3.68
C ALA A 149 21.60 -3.53 4.11
N VAL A 150 22.72 -4.09 4.57
CA VAL A 150 23.93 -3.35 4.97
C VAL A 150 24.42 -2.39 3.88
N ASP A 151 24.24 -2.74 2.61
CA ASP A 151 24.61 -1.93 1.44
C ASP A 151 23.57 -0.86 1.04
N GLY A 152 22.50 -0.71 1.84
CA GLY A 152 21.42 0.25 1.63
C GLY A 152 20.38 -0.16 0.60
N ARG A 153 20.49 -1.35 -0.02
CA ARG A 153 19.44 -1.84 -0.91
C ARG A 153 18.23 -2.30 -0.12
N ARG A 154 17.03 -2.13 -0.71
CA ARG A 154 15.81 -2.73 -0.18
C ARG A 154 15.95 -4.24 -0.16
N LEU A 155 15.63 -4.85 0.97
CA LEU A 155 15.53 -6.30 1.06
C LEU A 155 14.42 -6.78 0.14
N SER A 156 14.79 -7.66 -0.79
CA SER A 156 13.85 -8.26 -1.72
C SER A 156 13.82 -9.77 -1.52
N LYS A 157 12.70 -10.40 -1.88
CA LYS A 157 12.59 -11.87 -1.91
C LYS A 157 13.66 -12.56 -2.78
N ARG A 158 14.40 -11.81 -3.60
CA ARG A 158 15.48 -12.35 -4.45
C ARG A 158 16.80 -12.46 -3.69
N ASP A 159 17.00 -11.68 -2.63
CA ASP A 159 18.19 -11.68 -1.78
C ASP A 159 18.08 -12.79 -0.70
N GLY A 160 17.65 -14.00 -1.10
CA GLY A 160 16.99 -15.04 -0.28
C GLY A 160 17.61 -15.48 1.06
N ASP A 161 18.82 -15.03 1.39
CA ASP A 161 19.49 -15.25 2.68
C ASP A 161 18.76 -14.57 3.86
N GLU A 162 17.94 -13.54 3.60
CA GLU A 162 17.12 -12.87 4.63
C GLU A 162 15.62 -13.24 4.57
N SER A 163 15.27 -14.31 3.84
CA SER A 163 13.91 -14.86 3.91
C SER A 163 13.62 -15.46 5.29
N LEU A 164 12.36 -15.40 5.74
CA LEU A 164 11.99 -15.96 7.04
C LEU A 164 12.32 -17.45 7.11
N GLU A 165 12.14 -18.19 6.01
CA GLU A 165 12.50 -19.60 5.89
C GLU A 165 14.01 -19.83 6.12
N HIS A 166 14.87 -18.98 5.55
CA HIS A 166 16.31 -19.06 5.76
C HIS A 166 16.72 -18.65 7.19
N LEU A 167 16.07 -17.62 7.76
CA LEU A 167 16.32 -17.21 9.14
C LEU A 167 15.93 -18.32 10.13
N GLN A 168 14.81 -18.99 9.92
CA GLN A 168 14.34 -20.10 10.77
C GLN A 168 15.25 -21.32 10.74
N ALA A 169 16.07 -21.50 9.69
CA ALA A 169 17.08 -22.55 9.64
C ALA A 169 18.29 -22.27 10.54
N ARG A 170 18.51 -21.00 10.94
CA ARG A 170 19.70 -20.56 11.68
C ARG A 170 19.40 -20.02 13.08
N TYR A 171 18.17 -19.56 13.30
CA TYR A 171 17.76 -18.86 14.52
C TYR A 171 16.42 -19.38 15.05
N THR A 172 16.26 -19.34 16.37
CA THR A 172 14.95 -19.57 17.00
C THR A 172 14.01 -18.39 16.74
N PRO A 173 12.68 -18.58 16.84
CA PRO A 173 11.73 -17.47 16.74
C PRO A 173 12.07 -16.29 17.67
N GLU A 174 12.47 -16.57 18.91
CA GLU A 174 12.81 -15.56 19.91
C GLU A 174 14.06 -14.78 19.51
N GLN A 175 15.05 -15.45 18.92
CA GLN A 175 16.25 -14.80 18.39
C GLN A 175 15.92 -13.87 17.21
N ILE A 176 15.05 -14.30 16.29
CA ILE A 176 14.62 -13.46 15.16
C ILE A 176 13.88 -12.22 15.67
N ILE A 177 12.92 -12.42 16.57
CA ILE A 177 12.14 -11.33 17.18
C ILE A 177 13.05 -10.37 17.93
N GLY A 178 13.97 -10.87 18.74
CA GLY A 178 14.95 -10.06 19.47
C GLY A 178 15.85 -9.22 18.56
N ARG A 179 16.38 -9.83 17.49
CA ARG A 179 17.21 -9.12 16.50
C ARG A 179 16.43 -8.02 15.78
N LEU A 180 15.18 -8.28 15.38
CA LEU A 180 14.32 -7.26 14.78
C LEU A 180 13.93 -6.15 15.78
N ALA A 181 13.63 -6.51 17.03
CA ALA A 181 13.34 -5.54 18.09
C ALA A 181 14.53 -4.62 18.36
N TYR A 182 15.76 -5.16 18.34
CA TYR A 182 16.98 -4.38 18.43
C TYR A 182 17.14 -3.44 17.23
N ALA A 183 16.96 -3.92 15.99
CA ALA A 183 17.01 -3.09 14.79
C ALA A 183 15.99 -1.94 14.80
N CYS A 184 14.81 -2.19 15.38
CA CYS A 184 13.74 -1.21 15.53
C CYS A 184 13.89 -0.29 16.76
N GLY A 185 14.97 -0.37 17.55
CA GLY A 185 15.17 0.46 18.75
C GLY A 185 14.30 0.07 19.96
N LEU A 186 13.59 -1.06 19.89
CA LEU A 186 12.72 -1.57 20.95
C LEU A 186 13.50 -2.24 22.09
N GLN A 187 14.78 -2.54 21.88
CA GLN A 187 15.71 -2.99 22.93
C GLN A 187 17.16 -2.61 22.62
N ASN A 188 18.03 -2.69 23.63
CA ASN A 188 19.42 -2.20 23.55
C ASN A 188 20.43 -3.24 23.04
N ALA A 189 20.04 -4.51 23.00
CA ALA A 189 20.87 -5.62 22.52
C ALA A 189 19.98 -6.62 21.75
N PRO A 190 20.51 -7.42 20.82
CA PRO A 190 19.76 -8.40 20.03
C PRO A 190 19.43 -9.68 20.83
N ASP A 191 19.10 -9.52 22.11
CA ASP A 191 18.76 -10.63 23.00
C ASP A 191 17.44 -11.28 22.57
N PRO A 192 17.28 -12.61 22.70
CA PRO A 192 16.04 -13.28 22.36
C PRO A 192 14.84 -12.72 23.14
N ARG A 193 13.71 -12.53 22.45
CA ARG A 193 12.47 -12.01 23.03
C ARG A 193 11.24 -12.67 22.44
N THR A 194 10.17 -12.71 23.23
CA THR A 194 8.81 -12.97 22.75
C THR A 194 8.09 -11.65 22.46
N PRO A 195 7.03 -11.65 21.62
CA PRO A 195 6.23 -10.45 21.40
C PRO A 195 5.56 -9.94 22.69
N ALA A 196 5.17 -10.85 23.59
CA ALA A 196 4.53 -10.50 24.86
C ALA A 196 5.47 -9.69 25.77
N GLU A 197 6.76 -10.04 25.83
CA GLU A 197 7.76 -9.30 26.61
C GLU A 197 8.04 -7.89 26.06
N LEU A 198 7.81 -7.67 24.77
CA LEU A 198 8.00 -6.38 24.11
C LEU A 198 6.76 -5.50 24.16
N ALA A 199 5.57 -6.09 24.29
CA ALA A 199 4.29 -5.40 24.17
C ALA A 199 4.12 -4.29 25.22
N ASP A 200 4.42 -4.57 26.48
CA ASP A 200 4.23 -3.61 27.59
C ASP A 200 5.11 -2.36 27.45
N GLY A 201 6.26 -2.47 26.79
CA GLY A 201 7.22 -1.38 26.59
C GLY A 201 7.22 -0.79 25.18
N PHE A 202 6.27 -1.18 24.33
CA PHE A 202 6.21 -0.71 22.95
C PHE A 202 5.84 0.78 22.89
N SER A 203 6.60 1.54 22.10
CA SER A 203 6.29 2.94 21.80
C SER A 203 6.83 3.31 20.43
N TRP A 204 5.99 3.93 19.61
CA TRP A 204 6.37 4.46 18.30
C TRP A 204 7.51 5.49 18.37
N GLN A 205 7.66 6.19 19.50
CA GLN A 205 8.76 7.14 19.71
C GLN A 205 10.15 6.48 19.70
N ARG A 206 10.21 5.16 19.97
CA ARG A 206 11.46 4.40 19.97
C ARG A 206 11.82 3.88 18.58
N VAL A 207 10.83 3.74 17.71
CA VAL A 207 11.01 3.25 16.35
C VAL A 207 11.58 4.37 15.49
N PRO A 208 12.63 4.13 14.68
CA PRO A 208 13.11 5.14 13.74
C PRO A 208 12.03 5.56 12.75
N GLN A 209 12.07 6.81 12.26
CA GLN A 209 11.18 7.26 11.17
C GLN A 209 11.81 7.11 9.78
N ASN A 210 13.13 6.92 9.72
CA ASN A 210 13.84 6.62 8.47
C ASN A 210 13.94 5.11 8.27
N ASP A 211 14.14 4.69 7.02
CA ASP A 211 14.43 3.29 6.68
C ASP A 211 15.61 2.76 7.53
N ILE A 212 15.47 1.53 7.99
CA ILE A 212 16.36 0.89 8.95
C ILE A 212 17.36 0.04 8.19
N ILE A 213 18.62 0.45 8.18
CA ILE A 213 19.72 -0.37 7.68
C ILE A 213 20.04 -1.43 8.73
N LEU A 214 19.93 -2.70 8.37
CA LEU A 214 20.28 -3.79 9.27
C LEU A 214 21.79 -3.77 9.57
N PRO A 215 22.18 -3.84 10.86
CA PRO A 215 23.59 -3.95 11.24
C PRO A 215 24.26 -5.18 10.61
N GLU A 216 25.53 -5.03 10.23
CA GLU A 216 26.35 -6.13 9.72
C GLU A 216 26.42 -7.28 10.76
N GLY A 217 26.19 -8.51 10.31
CA GLY A 217 26.16 -9.70 11.18
C GLY A 217 24.95 -9.79 12.11
N LEU A 218 23.92 -8.93 11.93
CA LEU A 218 22.68 -9.07 12.69
C LEU A 218 21.93 -10.35 12.35
N PHE A 219 22.01 -10.85 11.12
CA PHE A 219 21.51 -12.16 10.73
C PHE A 219 22.61 -12.96 10.05
#